data_AF-A0A134BW64-F1
#
_entry.id   AF-A0A134BW64-F1
#
_cell.length_a   1.000
_cell.length_b   1.000
_cell.length_c   1.000
_cell.angle_alpha   90.00
_cell.angle_beta   90.00
_cell.angle_gamma   90.00
#
_symmetry.space_group_name_H-M   'P 1'
#
loop_
_entity.id
_entity.type
_entity.pdbx_description
1 polymer ?
#
loop_
_entity_poly.entity_id
_entity_poly.type
_entity_poly.pdbx_seq_one_letter_code
_entity_poly.pdbx_strand_id
1 'polypeptide(L)' 'MPQLDKSILLGLRNGQLKHFEMVFHHYNRWVYNFAFDLLEDAAAAQDITQDVFVQVWNHHESIDCDANFESYLWFIRHLE' A
#
# COMPACT_ATOMS: atom_id res chain seq x y z
N MET A 1 2.34 -13.69 -0.66
CA MET A 1 1.75 -13.25 -1.94
C MET A 1 2.87 -13.22 -2.97
N PRO A 2 2.61 -13.39 -4.28
CA PRO A 2 3.65 -13.20 -5.29
C PRO A 2 4.17 -11.77 -5.18
N GLN A 3 5.49 -11.56 -5.25
CA GLN A 3 6.05 -10.22 -5.23
C GLN A 3 5.56 -9.42 -6.44
N LEU A 4 5.34 -8.12 -6.25
CA LEU A 4 5.08 -7.21 -7.35
C LEU A 4 6.31 -7.09 -8.25
N ASP A 5 6.08 -7.12 -9.56
CA ASP A 5 7.14 -6.84 -10.52
C ASP A 5 7.73 -5.44 -10.28
N LYS A 6 9.05 -5.33 -10.35
CA LYS A 6 9.78 -4.07 -10.21
C LYS A 6 9.27 -2.99 -11.17
N SER A 7 8.81 -3.38 -12.36
CA SER A 7 8.23 -2.46 -13.35
C SER A 7 6.98 -1.75 -12.82
N ILE A 8 6.17 -2.43 -12.01
CA ILE A 8 4.97 -1.86 -11.40
C ILE A 8 5.36 -0.84 -10.33
N LEU A 9 6.34 -1.17 -9.48
CA LEU A 9 6.85 -0.25 -8.46
C LEU A 9 7.51 0.99 -9.07
N LEU A 10 8.28 0.83 -10.15
CA LEU A 10 8.84 1.95 -10.91
C LEU A 10 7.75 2.81 -11.54
N GLY A 11 6.69 2.18 -12.05
CA GLY A 11 5.54 2.87 -12.58
C GLY A 11 4.82 3.71 -11.52
N LEU A 12 4.57 3.13 -10.35
CA LEU A 12 4.01 3.83 -9.20
C LEU A 12 4.91 5.01 -8.79
N ARG A 13 6.21 4.78 -8.63
CA ARG A 13 7.19 5.81 -8.26
C ARG A 13 7.24 7.00 -9.24
N ASN A 14 6.93 6.76 -10.51
CA ASN A 14 6.84 7.80 -11.54
C ASN A 14 5.44 8.45 -11.63
N GLY A 15 4.56 8.24 -10.63
CA GLY A 15 3.23 8.83 -10.56
C GLY A 15 2.22 8.23 -11.54
N GLN A 16 2.45 7.01 -12.04
CA GLN A 16 1.52 6.40 -12.98
C GLN A 16 0.35 5.75 -12.25
N LEU A 17 -0.83 6.37 -12.36
CA LEU A 17 -2.06 5.92 -11.68
C LEU A 17 -2.40 4.44 -11.95
N LYS A 18 -2.23 3.95 -13.19
CA LYS A 18 -2.46 2.54 -13.54
C LYS A 18 -1.63 1.57 -12.69
N HIS A 19 -0.40 1.94 -12.32
CA HIS A 19 0.47 1.10 -11.51
C HIS A 19 0.11 1.20 -10.02
N PHE A 20 -0.35 2.37 -9.57
CA PHE A 20 -0.96 2.51 -8.25
C PHE A 20 -2.19 1.60 -8.11
N GLU A 21 -3.09 1.59 -9.09
CA GLU A 21 -4.26 0.70 -9.10
C GLU A 21 -3.86 -0.78 -9.02
N MET A 22 -2.81 -1.19 -9.73
CA MET A 22 -2.28 -2.56 -9.63
C MET A 22 -1.78 -2.88 -8.21
N VAL A 23 -1.06 -1.96 -7.57
CA VAL A 23 -0.61 -2.11 -6.18
C VAL A 23 -1.80 -2.16 -5.22
N PHE A 24 -2.78 -1.28 -5.39
CA PHE A 24 -4.02 -1.25 -4.61
C PHE A 24 -4.76 -2.59 -4.71
N HIS A 25 -5.04 -3.08 -5.92
CA HIS A 25 -5.75 -4.35 -6.10
C HIS A 25 -4.97 -5.54 -5.53
N HIS A 26 -3.64 -5.49 -5.55
CA HIS A 26 -2.81 -6.54 -4.98
C HIS A 26 -2.89 -6.59 -3.45
N TYR A 27 -2.81 -5.44 -2.77
CA TYR A 27 -2.69 -5.39 -1.30
C TYR A 27 -3.95 -5.01 -0.55
N ASN A 28 -4.97 -4.42 -1.19
CA ASN A 28 -6.15 -3.87 -0.51
C ASN A 28 -6.81 -4.87 0.43
N ARG A 29 -7.02 -6.11 -0.03
CA ARG A 29 -7.63 -7.15 0.79
C ARG A 29 -6.77 -7.52 2.00
N TRP A 30 -5.46 -7.56 1.83
CA TRP A 30 -4.53 -7.92 2.90
C TRP A 30 -4.47 -6.82 3.97
N VAL A 31 -4.35 -5.56 3.55
CA VAL A 31 -4.36 -4.40 4.46
C VAL A 31 -5.68 -4.32 5.21
N TYR A 32 -6.81 -4.48 4.50
CA TYR A 32 -8.14 -4.49 5.11
C TYR A 32 -8.29 -5.60 6.15
N ASN A 33 -7.96 -6.85 5.80
CA ASN A 33 -8.07 -7.97 6.73
C ASN A 33 -7.20 -7.74 7.97
N PHE A 34 -5.97 -7.24 7.79
CA PHE A 34 -5.09 -6.93 8.90
C PHE A 34 -5.66 -5.84 9.82
N ALA A 35 -6.22 -4.77 9.26
CA ALA A 35 -6.87 -3.71 10.04
C ALA A 35 -8.12 -4.24 10.75
N PHE A 36 -8.91 -5.08 10.08
CA PHE A 36 -10.12 -5.69 10.65
C PHE A 36 -9.78 -6.65 11.80
N ASP A 37 -8.75 -7.50 11.64
CA ASP A 37 -8.30 -8.43 12.68
C ASP A 37 -7.83 -7.69 13.96
N LEU A 38 -7.42 -6.42 13.84
CA LEU A 38 -6.97 -5.60 14.96
C LEU A 38 -8.11 -4.79 15.62
N LEU A 39 -9.06 -4.32 14.83
CA LEU A 39 -10.08 -3.36 15.28
C LEU A 39 -11.43 -4.01 15.54
N GLU A 40 -11.69 -5.16 14.90
CA GLU A 40 -12.98 -5.84 14.85
C GLU A 40 -14.14 -4.93 14.38
N ASP A 41 -13.80 -3.84 13.67
CA ASP A 41 -14.74 -2.85 13.13
C ASP A 41 -14.49 -2.69 11.63
N ALA A 42 -15.51 -3.01 10.83
CA ALA A 42 -15.43 -2.98 9.38
C ALA A 42 -15.26 -1.57 8.80
N ALA A 43 -15.88 -0.56 9.41
CA ALA A 43 -15.78 0.83 8.96
C ALA A 43 -14.39 1.39 9.28
N ALA A 44 -13.92 1.20 10.52
CA ALA A 44 -12.59 1.64 10.92
C ALA A 44 -11.48 0.94 10.12
N ALA A 45 -11.63 -0.37 9.84
CA ALA A 45 -10.70 -1.10 9.00
C ALA A 45 -10.65 -0.57 7.56
N GLN A 46 -11.81 -0.17 7.01
CA GLN A 46 -11.90 0.41 5.68
C GLN A 46 -11.28 1.80 5.62
N ASP A 47 -11.47 2.64 6.64
CA ASP A 47 -10.86 3.97 6.72
C ASP A 47 -9.33 3.88 6.78
N ILE A 48 -8.80 3.03 7.66
CA ILE A 48 -7.35 2.80 7.76
C ILE A 48 -6.77 2.24 6.46
N THR A 49 -7.50 1.34 5.79
CA THR A 49 -7.05 0.82 4.49
C THR A 49 -6.94 1.94 3.46
N GLN A 50 -7.93 2.83 3.39
CA GLN A 50 -7.89 3.98 2.49
C GLN A 50 -6.72 4.91 2.82
N ASP A 51 -6.54 5.25 4.09
CA ASP A 51 -5.44 6.13 4.54
C ASP A 51 -4.07 5.56 4.17
N VAL A 52 -3.86 4.26 4.34
CA VAL A 52 -2.62 3.59 3.92
C VAL A 52 -2.34 3.82 2.43
N PHE A 53 -3.33 3.64 1.56
CA PHE A 53 -3.12 3.83 0.13
C PHE A 53 -3.01 5.30 -0.28
N VAL A 54 -3.67 6.22 0.42
CA VAL A 54 -3.44 7.67 0.28
C VAL A 54 -1.98 8.00 0.60
N GLN A 55 -1.45 7.46 1.69
CA GLN A 55 -0.05 7.66 2.06
C GLN A 55 0.93 7.02 1.06
N VAL A 56 0.63 5.82 0.55
CA VAL A 56 1.41 5.21 -0.54
C VAL A 56 1.48 6.14 -1.75
N TRP A 57 0.35 6.75 -2.12
CA TRP A 57 0.31 7.70 -3.23
C TRP A 57 1.06 8.99 -2.91
N ASN A 58 0.88 9.58 -1.73
CA ASN A 58 1.56 10.83 -1.36
C ASN A 58 3.09 10.68 -1.30
N HIS A 59 3.58 9.50 -0.93
CA HIS A 59 5.00 9.20 -0.78
C HIS A 59 5.58 8.34 -1.91
N HIS A 60 4.86 8.18 -3.03
CA HIS A 60 5.24 7.25 -4.09
C HIS A 60 6.67 7.47 -4.65
N GLU A 61 7.13 8.72 -4.70
CA GLU A 61 8.45 9.10 -5.22
C GLU A 61 9.62 8.54 -4.39
N SER A 62 9.39 8.29 -3.10
CA SER A 62 10.39 7.78 -2.14
C SER A 62 10.44 6.25 -2.06
N ILE A 63 9.56 5.55 -2.79
CA ILE A 63 9.53 4.08 -2.81
C ILE A 63 10.86 3.54 -3.35
N ASP A 64 11.51 2.72 -2.54
CA ASP A 64 12.64 1.91 -2.99
C ASP A 64 12.12 0.69 -3.76
N CYS A 65 12.24 0.72 -5.09
CA CYS A 65 11.78 -0.34 -5.98
C CYS A 65 12.66 -1.60 -5.95
N ASP A 66 13.81 -1.56 -5.26
CA ASP A 66 14.68 -2.72 -5.03
C ASP A 66 14.44 -3.37 -3.66
N ALA A 67 13.67 -2.71 -2.79
CA ALA A 67 13.28 -3.23 -1.48
C ALA A 67 11.95 -3.99 -1.53
N ASN A 68 11.70 -4.76 -0.46
CA ASN A 68 10.46 -5.49 -0.29
C ASN A 68 9.29 -4.53 -0.01
N PHE A 69 8.32 -4.43 -0.93
CA PHE A 69 7.24 -3.44 -0.84
C PHE A 69 6.32 -3.66 0.37
N GLU A 70 6.17 -4.89 0.85
CA GLU A 70 5.41 -5.17 2.09
C GLU A 70 6.06 -4.45 3.28
N SER A 71 7.39 -4.38 3.36
CA SER A 71 8.11 -3.66 4.42
C SER A 71 7.85 -2.15 4.37
N TYR A 72 7.65 -1.61 3.18
CA TYR A 72 7.28 -0.21 3.00
C TYR A 72 5.86 0.09 3.52
N LEU A 73 4.89 -0.80 3.29
CA LEU A 73 3.53 -0.67 3.86
C LEU A 73 3.52 -0.66 5.40
N TRP A 74 4.42 -1.42 6.04
CA TRP A 74 4.59 -1.38 7.50
C TRP A 74 5.15 -0.05 8.02
N PHE A 75 6.05 0.56 7.24
CA PHE A 75 6.68 1.84 7.61
C PHE A 75 5.67 3.01 7.54
N ILE A 76 4.80 3.01 6.53
CA ILE A 76 3.78 4.06 6.34
C ILE A 76 2.85 4.21 7.55
N ARG A 77 2.56 3.12 8.27
CA ARG A 77 1.72 3.16 9.48
C ARG A 77 2.31 4.04 10.61
N HIS A 78 3.60 4.35 10.56
CA HIS A 78 4.32 5.09 11.61
C HIS A 78 4.74 6.52 11.18
N LEU A 79 4.37 6.97 9.97
CA LEU A 79 4.62 8.33 9.53
C LEU A 79 3.51 9.25 10.06
N GLU A 80 3.78 9.91 11.20
CA GLU A 80 3.01 11.04 11.74
C GLU A 80 3.54 12.39 11.23
#